data_AF-A0A6J1Q811-F1
#
_entry.id   AF-A0A6J1Q811-F1
#
_cell.length_a   1.000
_cell.length_b   1.000
_cell.length_c   1.000
_cell.angle_alpha   90.00
_cell.angle_beta   90.00
_cell.angle_gamma   90.00
#
_symmetry.space_group_name_H-M   'P 1'
#
loop_
_entity.id
_entity.type
_entity.pdbx_description
1 polymer ?
#
loop_
_entity_poly.entity_id
_entity_poly.type
_entity_poly.pdbx_seq_one_letter_code
_entity_poly.pdbx_strand_id
1 'polypeptide(L)'
;MSNKDLQEKCSELNIPVAQRTAFKEIIAVATKKDVKGRRYTEEWIMLCVFMHIRSPSCYEFLRKNNVVPLPCVRTIRSYFSLINVKCGFDKDFSKLLQKHFEHKTLLQRHGVLLLDEINLRRFIGVCAKNLTYVGLTDFGDDGPQSTDIEDQATHGLVFMFQPVADKHTQPIAVFASKNPAKGEQLAMLVIKAIVYLEKSGAKIHGVIADGASTNKKMWSLLGIMGSIENTKTWFSHPLDSEHQFKGWLHPMEVL
;
A
#
# COMPACT_ATOMS: atom_id res chain seq x y z
N MET A 1 -3.24 42.02 11.52
CA MET A 1 -2.92 41.67 10.12
C MET A 1 -4.11 40.93 9.53
N SER A 2 -4.66 41.45 8.44
CA SER A 2 -5.68 40.74 7.66
C SER A 2 -5.09 39.44 7.11
N ASN A 3 -5.87 38.35 7.09
CA ASN A 3 -5.44 37.05 6.56
C ASN A 3 -4.99 37.15 5.07
N LYS A 4 -5.43 38.19 4.35
CA LYS A 4 -4.99 38.51 2.97
C LYS A 4 -3.54 38.98 2.89
N ASP A 5 -3.11 39.86 3.78
CA ASP A 5 -1.75 40.47 3.78
C ASP A 5 -0.65 39.41 4.02
N LEU A 6 -0.98 38.36 4.77
CA LEU A 6 -0.07 37.24 5.02
C LEU A 6 0.04 36.30 3.82
N GLN A 7 -1.07 36.04 3.12
CA GLN A 7 -1.07 35.19 1.94
C GLN A 7 -0.33 35.84 0.76
N GLU A 8 -0.49 37.14 0.58
CA GLU A 8 0.23 37.93 -0.42
C GLU A 8 1.74 37.87 -0.16
N LYS A 9 2.18 38.20 1.07
CA LYS A 9 3.60 38.12 1.45
C LYS A 9 4.20 36.71 1.33
N CYS A 10 3.46 35.68 1.74
CA CYS A 10 3.93 34.30 1.57
C CYS A 10 4.07 33.90 0.09
N SER A 11 3.25 34.48 -0.79
CA SER A 11 3.29 34.21 -2.23
C SER A 11 4.42 34.98 -2.90
N GLU A 12 4.62 36.25 -2.55
CA GLU A 12 5.75 37.07 -3.01
C GLU A 12 7.11 36.45 -2.63
N LEU A 13 7.22 35.90 -1.42
CA LEU A 13 8.45 35.27 -0.92
C LEU A 13 8.62 33.82 -1.36
N ASN A 14 7.73 33.29 -2.22
CA ASN A 14 7.78 31.90 -2.71
C ASN A 14 7.91 30.84 -1.60
N ILE A 15 7.26 31.07 -0.45
CA ILE A 15 7.33 30.15 0.70
C ILE A 15 6.71 28.79 0.32
N PRO A 16 7.28 27.64 0.72
CA PRO A 16 6.69 26.32 0.48
C PRO A 16 5.28 26.17 1.06
N VAL A 17 4.41 25.44 0.36
CA VAL A 17 2.99 25.24 0.75
C VAL A 17 2.83 24.71 2.18
N ALA A 18 3.68 23.75 2.59
CA ALA A 18 3.65 23.19 3.93
C ALA A 18 3.90 24.26 5.02
N GLN A 19 4.84 25.19 4.78
CA GLN A 19 5.14 26.28 5.71
C GLN A 19 3.98 27.29 5.74
N ARG A 20 3.40 27.63 4.58
CA ARG A 20 2.21 28.50 4.52
C ARG A 20 1.05 27.92 5.32
N THR A 21 0.83 26.62 5.22
CA THR A 21 -0.22 25.89 5.96
C THR A 21 0.06 25.93 7.46
N ALA A 22 1.30 25.67 7.87
CA ALA A 22 1.71 25.78 9.27
C ALA A 22 1.47 27.18 9.84
N PHE A 23 1.84 28.24 9.11
CA PHE A 23 1.61 29.62 9.54
C PHE A 23 0.13 29.94 9.70
N LYS A 24 -0.71 29.55 8.73
CA LYS A 24 -2.17 29.72 8.82
C LYS A 24 -2.72 29.05 10.08
N GLU A 25 -2.28 27.84 10.39
CA GLU A 25 -2.72 27.09 11.57
C GLU A 25 -2.21 27.71 12.88
N ILE A 26 -0.96 28.18 12.93
CA ILE A 26 -0.41 28.90 14.08
C ILE A 26 -1.28 30.12 14.41
N ILE A 27 -1.62 30.92 13.39
CA ILE A 27 -2.43 32.13 13.57
C ILE A 27 -3.86 31.76 13.96
N ALA A 28 -4.47 30.80 13.26
CA ALA A 28 -5.83 30.35 13.55
C ALA A 28 -5.95 29.86 15.00
N VAL A 29 -4.97 29.10 15.48
CA VAL A 29 -4.93 28.61 16.86
C VAL A 29 -4.65 29.74 17.86
N ALA A 30 -3.78 30.70 17.54
CA ALA A 30 -3.50 31.85 18.39
C ALA A 30 -4.73 32.75 18.62
N THR A 31 -5.66 32.80 17.65
CA THR A 31 -6.92 33.56 17.82
C THR A 31 -7.93 32.91 18.77
N LYS A 32 -7.71 31.65 19.19
CA LYS A 32 -8.64 30.92 20.07
C LYS A 32 -8.21 31.02 21.53
N LYS A 33 -9.16 31.33 22.41
CA LYS A 33 -8.94 31.44 23.87
C LYS A 33 -8.75 30.08 24.56
N ASP A 34 -9.41 29.03 24.06
CA ASP A 34 -9.33 27.68 24.63
C ASP A 34 -8.59 26.72 23.69
N VAL A 35 -7.70 25.93 24.27
CA VAL A 35 -6.98 24.82 23.63
C VAL A 35 -7.95 23.77 23.06
N LYS A 36 -9.10 23.54 23.70
CA LYS A 36 -10.13 22.59 23.24
C LYS A 36 -10.97 23.12 22.07
N GLY A 37 -10.96 24.43 21.86
CA GLY A 37 -11.66 25.11 20.75
C GLY A 37 -10.89 25.06 19.43
N ARG A 38 -9.70 24.46 19.40
CA ARG A 38 -8.88 24.34 18.19
C ARG A 38 -9.58 23.44 17.17
N ARG A 39 -9.61 23.90 15.92
CA ARG A 39 -10.09 23.15 14.76
C ARG A 39 -9.00 23.24 13.71
N TYR A 40 -8.59 22.08 13.21
CA TYR A 40 -7.51 21.94 12.25
C TYR A 40 -8.10 21.70 10.87
N THR A 41 -7.48 22.26 9.84
CA THR A 41 -7.81 21.93 8.45
C THR A 41 -7.41 20.50 8.12
N GLU A 42 -8.08 19.90 7.13
CA GLU A 42 -7.77 18.54 6.66
C GLU A 42 -6.34 18.43 6.13
N GLU A 43 -5.88 19.46 5.40
CA GLU A 43 -4.50 19.56 4.90
C GLU A 43 -3.48 19.50 6.03
N TRP A 44 -3.73 20.23 7.13
CA TRP A 44 -2.85 20.21 8.30
C TRP A 44 -2.87 18.87 9.02
N ILE A 45 -4.06 18.25 9.16
CA ILE A 45 -4.18 16.91 9.74
C ILE A 45 -3.38 15.91 8.91
N MET A 46 -3.49 15.96 7.58
CA MET A 46 -2.77 15.06 6.69
C MET A 46 -1.25 15.22 6.84
N LEU A 47 -0.76 16.46 6.91
CA LEU A 47 0.66 16.73 7.19
C LEU A 47 1.08 16.20 8.57
N CYS A 48 0.24 16.37 9.59
CA CYS A 48 0.48 15.83 10.92
C CYS A 48 0.52 14.30 10.95
N VAL A 49 -0.33 13.64 10.19
CA VAL A 49 -0.31 12.19 9.99
C VAL A 49 1.02 11.77 9.37
N PHE A 50 1.47 12.42 8.28
CA PHE A 50 2.76 12.13 7.66
C PHE A 50 3.95 12.34 8.61
N MET A 51 3.97 13.43 9.37
CA MET A 51 5.00 13.68 10.38
C MET A 51 5.02 12.56 11.43
N HIS A 52 3.85 12.14 11.92
CA HIS A 52 3.74 11.06 12.89
C HIS A 52 4.17 9.70 12.32
N ILE A 53 3.88 9.40 11.06
CA ILE A 53 4.38 8.18 10.38
C ILE A 53 5.91 8.19 10.34
N ARG A 54 6.49 9.33 9.98
CA ARG A 54 7.94 9.45 9.80
C ARG A 54 8.72 9.40 11.12
N SER A 55 8.18 10.00 12.18
CA SER A 55 8.78 10.00 13.51
C SER A 55 7.75 10.36 14.60
N PRO A 56 7.17 9.36 15.29
CA PRO A 56 6.28 9.60 16.43
C PRO A 56 6.96 10.35 17.58
N SER A 57 8.25 10.10 17.80
CA SER A 57 9.04 10.74 18.87
C SER A 57 9.24 12.23 18.61
N CYS A 58 9.65 12.60 17.40
CA CYS A 58 9.78 14.00 16.99
C CYS A 58 8.42 14.71 17.04
N TYR A 59 7.37 14.06 16.56
CA TYR A 59 6.01 14.59 16.62
C TYR A 59 5.59 14.94 18.06
N GLU A 60 5.81 14.02 19.00
CA GLU A 60 5.45 14.25 20.41
C GLU A 60 6.34 15.30 21.07
N PHE A 61 7.63 15.38 20.69
CA PHE A 61 8.53 16.44 21.14
C PHE A 61 8.04 17.83 20.70
N LEU A 62 7.72 18.01 19.41
CA LEU A 62 7.21 19.28 18.88
C LEU A 62 5.90 19.68 19.56
N ARG A 63 5.02 18.70 19.80
CA ARG A 63 3.74 18.93 20.45
C ARG A 63 3.90 19.33 21.91
N LYS A 64 4.71 18.60 22.70
CA LYS A 64 4.91 18.88 24.13
C LYS A 64 5.56 20.23 24.38
N ASN A 65 6.46 20.65 23.49
CA ASN A 65 7.14 21.93 23.58
C ASN A 65 6.36 23.08 22.91
N ASN A 66 5.13 22.84 22.43
CA ASN A 66 4.29 23.83 21.75
C ASN A 66 4.99 24.56 20.59
N VAL A 67 5.92 23.88 19.89
CA VAL A 67 6.67 24.48 18.77
C VAL A 67 5.73 24.80 17.61
N VAL A 68 4.77 23.90 17.37
CA VAL A 68 3.73 24.02 16.35
C VAL A 68 2.41 23.47 16.89
N PRO A 69 1.26 23.99 16.40
CA PRO A 69 -0.05 23.57 16.88
C PRO A 69 -0.41 22.17 16.34
N LEU A 70 0.08 21.14 17.01
CA LEU A 70 -0.16 19.75 16.62
C LEU A 70 -1.38 19.17 17.36
N PRO A 71 -2.25 18.42 16.67
CA PRO A 71 -3.30 17.65 17.32
C PRO A 71 -2.70 16.58 18.23
N CYS A 72 -3.51 16.04 19.15
CA CYS A 72 -3.04 14.96 20.00
C CYS A 72 -2.92 13.64 19.21
N VAL A 73 -2.04 12.75 19.68
CA VAL A 73 -1.84 11.42 19.06
C VAL A 73 -3.14 10.63 18.96
N ARG A 74 -4.09 10.82 19.91
CA ARG A 74 -5.42 10.21 19.85
C ARG A 74 -6.20 10.66 18.61
N THR A 75 -6.16 11.94 18.27
CA THR A 75 -6.76 12.47 17.04
C THR A 75 -6.12 11.83 15.82
N ILE A 76 -4.79 11.79 15.75
CA ILE A 76 -4.05 11.13 14.65
C ILE A 76 -4.46 9.67 14.50
N ARG A 77 -4.50 8.91 15.60
CA ARG A 77 -4.97 7.51 15.60
C ARG A 77 -6.42 7.38 15.15
N SER A 78 -7.29 8.33 15.51
CA SER A 78 -8.68 8.35 15.04
C SER A 78 -8.75 8.44 13.52
N TYR A 79 -7.92 9.29 12.90
CA TYR A 79 -7.85 9.41 11.44
C TYR A 79 -7.32 8.13 10.78
N PHE A 80 -6.27 7.51 11.32
CA PHE A 80 -5.84 6.18 10.84
C PHE A 80 -6.94 5.14 10.91
N SER A 81 -7.76 5.22 11.94
CA SER A 81 -8.83 4.27 12.17
C SER A 81 -10.00 4.40 11.18
N LEU A 82 -10.05 5.48 10.39
CA LEU A 82 -10.97 5.64 9.26
C LEU A 82 -10.52 4.83 8.04
N ILE A 83 -9.23 4.52 7.95
CA ILE A 83 -8.67 3.72 6.86
C ILE A 83 -8.91 2.25 7.21
N ASN A 84 -9.84 1.62 6.49
CA ASN A 84 -10.17 0.21 6.68
C ASN A 84 -9.44 -0.65 5.64
N VAL A 85 -8.16 -0.97 5.92
CA VAL A 85 -7.39 -1.87 5.06
C VAL A 85 -7.71 -3.32 5.43
N LYS A 86 -8.19 -4.09 4.46
CA LYS A 86 -8.43 -5.54 4.59
C LYS A 86 -7.40 -6.32 3.77
N CYS A 87 -7.28 -7.62 4.04
CA CYS A 87 -6.54 -8.50 3.14
C CYS A 87 -7.29 -8.61 1.80
N GLY A 88 -6.54 -8.79 0.72
CA GLY A 88 -7.07 -8.89 -0.63
C GLY A 88 -6.93 -7.63 -1.48
N PHE A 89 -7.68 -7.61 -2.57
CA PHE A 89 -7.68 -6.55 -3.56
C PHE A 89 -8.77 -5.52 -3.23
N ASP A 90 -8.37 -4.30 -2.90
CA ASP A 90 -9.28 -3.23 -2.51
C ASP A 90 -9.89 -2.51 -3.73
N LYS A 91 -11.22 -2.53 -3.84
CA LYS A 91 -11.96 -1.91 -4.95
C LYS A 91 -11.85 -0.38 -4.97
N ASP A 92 -11.82 0.26 -3.81
CA ASP A 92 -11.70 1.71 -3.71
C ASP A 92 -10.26 2.14 -4.00
N PHE A 93 -9.28 1.33 -3.58
CA PHE A 93 -7.90 1.52 -4.00
C PHE A 93 -7.72 1.40 -5.52
N SER A 94 -8.39 0.46 -6.18
CA SER A 94 -8.37 0.32 -7.66
C SER A 94 -8.84 1.60 -8.36
N LYS A 95 -9.93 2.23 -7.88
CA LYS A 95 -10.43 3.49 -8.44
C LYS A 95 -9.42 4.63 -8.26
N LEU A 96 -8.74 4.68 -7.12
CA LEU A 96 -7.67 5.68 -6.88
C LEU A 96 -6.49 5.44 -7.81
N LEU A 97 -6.11 4.17 -8.01
CA LEU A 97 -5.04 3.78 -8.90
C LEU A 97 -5.37 4.11 -10.37
N GLN A 98 -6.63 3.94 -10.78
CA GLN A 98 -7.12 4.35 -12.10
C GLN A 98 -6.93 5.85 -12.34
N LYS A 99 -7.37 6.68 -11.40
CA LYS A 99 -7.14 8.13 -11.45
C LYS A 99 -5.66 8.48 -11.47
N HIS A 100 -4.83 7.74 -10.72
CA HIS A 100 -3.39 7.95 -10.76
C HIS A 100 -2.82 7.70 -12.17
N PHE A 101 -3.24 6.62 -12.83
CA PHE A 101 -2.78 6.29 -14.17
C PHE A 101 -3.33 7.22 -15.25
N GLU A 102 -4.52 7.82 -15.09
CA GLU A 102 -5.05 8.84 -16.00
C GLU A 102 -4.06 10.01 -16.20
N HIS A 103 -3.32 10.38 -15.15
CA HIS A 103 -2.30 11.43 -15.20
C HIS A 103 -0.90 10.94 -15.63
N LYS A 104 -0.75 9.66 -15.97
CA LYS A 104 0.52 9.04 -16.39
C LYS A 104 0.54 8.78 -17.89
N THR A 105 1.73 8.92 -18.48
CA THR A 105 1.95 8.56 -19.89
C THR A 105 1.83 7.05 -20.08
N LEU A 106 1.58 6.60 -21.31
CA LEU A 106 1.44 5.16 -21.61
C LEU A 106 2.66 4.37 -21.14
N LEU A 107 3.88 4.86 -21.40
CA LEU A 107 5.11 4.20 -20.96
C LEU A 107 5.21 4.06 -19.43
N GLN A 108 4.74 5.06 -18.67
CA GLN A 108 4.75 5.02 -17.20
C GLN A 108 3.75 4.03 -16.61
N ARG A 109 2.79 3.54 -17.40
CA ARG A 109 1.83 2.51 -16.98
C ARG A 109 2.40 1.09 -17.14
N HIS A 110 3.51 0.93 -17.85
CA HIS A 110 4.17 -0.36 -18.05
C HIS A 110 4.96 -0.73 -16.79
N GLY A 111 4.74 -1.94 -16.28
CA GLY A 111 5.38 -2.41 -15.07
C GLY A 111 5.44 -3.93 -14.94
N VAL A 112 5.99 -4.36 -13.81
CA VAL A 112 6.06 -5.76 -13.39
C VAL A 112 5.33 -5.94 -12.06
N LEU A 113 4.83 -7.14 -11.83
CA LEU A 113 4.25 -7.56 -10.57
C LEU A 113 5.34 -8.21 -9.72
N LEU A 114 5.55 -7.70 -8.52
CA LEU A 114 6.44 -8.28 -7.53
C LEU A 114 5.61 -9.06 -6.50
N LEU A 115 6.09 -10.23 -6.12
CA LEU A 115 5.50 -11.10 -5.12
C LEU A 115 6.59 -11.53 -4.14
N ASP A 116 6.30 -11.38 -2.84
CA ASP A 116 7.18 -11.83 -1.78
C ASP A 116 6.39 -12.28 -0.55
N GLU A 117 6.95 -13.20 0.23
CA GLU A 117 6.40 -13.70 1.49
C GLU A 117 7.22 -13.22 2.68
N ILE A 118 6.55 -12.59 3.65
CA ILE A 118 7.18 -12.14 4.90
C ILE A 118 6.76 -13.02 6.08
N ASN A 119 7.71 -13.32 6.96
CA ASN A 119 7.42 -14.01 8.22
C ASN A 119 6.73 -13.06 9.20
N LEU A 120 5.59 -13.49 9.73
CA LEU A 120 4.81 -12.78 10.74
C LEU A 120 4.96 -13.45 12.10
N ARG A 121 4.99 -12.63 13.16
CA ARG A 121 4.81 -13.12 14.52
C ARG A 121 3.35 -13.47 14.73
N ARG A 122 3.09 -14.70 15.19
CA ARG A 122 1.75 -15.14 15.58
C ARG A 122 1.13 -14.17 16.58
N PHE A 123 -0.08 -13.74 16.29
CA PHE A 123 -0.82 -12.76 17.08
C PHE A 123 -2.31 -12.98 16.90
N ILE A 124 -3.08 -12.80 17.97
CA ILE A 124 -4.54 -12.70 17.89
C ILE A 124 -4.95 -11.44 18.61
N GLY A 125 -5.72 -10.62 17.90
CA GLY A 125 -6.36 -9.44 18.47
C GLY A 125 -7.87 -9.47 18.22
N VAL A 126 -8.61 -8.72 19.01
CA VAL A 126 -10.02 -8.44 18.75
C VAL A 126 -10.12 -7.01 18.24
N CYS A 127 -10.69 -6.85 17.06
CA CYS A 127 -11.04 -5.53 16.54
C CYS A 127 -12.41 -5.15 17.13
N ALA A 128 -12.41 -4.31 18.18
CA ALA A 128 -13.64 -3.90 18.85
C ALA A 128 -14.62 -3.11 17.96
N LYS A 129 -14.17 -2.60 16.81
CA LYS A 129 -15.00 -1.82 15.88
C LYS A 129 -16.00 -2.66 15.10
N ASN A 130 -15.54 -3.80 14.60
CA ASN A 130 -16.33 -4.72 13.77
C ASN A 130 -16.55 -6.08 14.47
N LEU A 131 -16.08 -6.23 15.71
CA LEU A 131 -16.17 -7.44 16.52
C LEU A 131 -15.55 -8.67 15.83
N THR A 132 -14.51 -8.46 15.03
CA THR A 132 -13.79 -9.56 14.36
C THR A 132 -12.47 -9.87 15.04
N TYR A 133 -12.00 -11.10 14.87
CA TYR A 133 -10.62 -11.46 15.20
C TYR A 133 -9.68 -10.97 14.11
N VAL A 134 -8.47 -10.58 14.49
CA VAL A 134 -7.36 -10.20 13.59
C VAL A 134 -6.15 -11.07 13.88
N GLY A 135 -5.35 -11.36 12.84
CA GLY A 135 -4.16 -12.20 12.94
C GLY A 135 -4.37 -13.69 12.58
N LEU A 136 -5.51 -14.00 11.96
CA LEU A 136 -5.81 -15.33 11.40
C LEU A 136 -5.53 -15.36 9.89
N THR A 137 -5.55 -16.55 9.28
CA THR A 137 -5.50 -16.71 7.82
C THR A 137 -6.64 -15.95 7.15
N ASP A 138 -6.29 -15.14 6.16
CA ASP A 138 -7.22 -14.32 5.39
C ASP A 138 -6.69 -14.11 3.96
N PHE A 139 -7.33 -14.77 3.01
CA PHE A 139 -7.04 -14.64 1.58
C PHE A 139 -7.97 -13.63 0.86
N GLY A 140 -8.57 -12.70 1.62
CA GLY A 140 -9.50 -11.69 1.12
C GLY A 140 -10.90 -12.23 0.87
N ASP A 141 -11.80 -11.35 0.41
CA ASP A 141 -13.25 -11.64 0.31
C ASP A 141 -13.59 -12.85 -0.58
N ASP A 142 -12.77 -13.17 -1.59
CA ASP A 142 -12.98 -14.29 -2.53
C ASP A 142 -12.11 -15.52 -2.19
N GLY A 143 -11.48 -15.54 -1.01
CA GLY A 143 -10.52 -16.57 -0.60
C GLY A 143 -10.91 -17.25 0.72
N PRO A 144 -10.18 -18.29 1.14
CA PRO A 144 -10.37 -18.89 2.46
C PRO A 144 -10.10 -17.86 3.56
N GLN A 145 -11.05 -17.74 4.49
CA GLN A 145 -10.93 -16.94 5.70
C GLN A 145 -11.20 -17.85 6.89
N SER A 146 -10.32 -17.81 7.89
CA SER A 146 -10.49 -18.63 9.08
C SER A 146 -11.10 -17.84 10.22
N THR A 147 -12.06 -18.46 10.89
CA THR A 147 -12.59 -18.03 12.19
C THR A 147 -12.01 -18.85 13.35
N ASP A 148 -11.19 -19.86 13.04
CA ASP A 148 -10.54 -20.70 14.03
C ASP A 148 -9.32 -19.98 14.61
N ILE A 149 -9.31 -19.83 15.93
CA ILE A 149 -8.24 -19.22 16.72
C ILE A 149 -6.92 -19.98 16.55
N GLU A 150 -6.98 -21.29 16.27
CA GLU A 150 -5.77 -22.08 16.02
C GLU A 150 -5.16 -21.78 14.65
N ASP A 151 -5.89 -21.14 13.74
CA ASP A 151 -5.43 -20.81 12.39
C ASP A 151 -4.71 -19.45 12.30
N GLN A 152 -3.76 -19.24 13.22
CA GLN A 152 -2.96 -18.03 13.31
C GLN A 152 -2.07 -17.86 12.08
N ALA A 153 -2.12 -16.68 11.47
CA ALA A 153 -1.26 -16.34 10.35
C ALA A 153 0.21 -16.28 10.81
N THR A 154 1.07 -16.94 10.04
CA THR A 154 2.52 -16.95 10.24
C THR A 154 3.25 -16.29 9.08
N HIS A 155 2.59 -16.11 7.95
CA HIS A 155 3.17 -15.51 6.75
C HIS A 155 2.22 -14.44 6.21
N GLY A 156 2.81 -13.38 5.65
CA GLY A 156 2.13 -12.35 4.90
C GLY A 156 2.59 -12.40 3.45
N LEU A 157 1.69 -12.70 2.53
CA LEU A 157 1.96 -12.65 1.10
C LEU A 157 1.66 -11.25 0.59
N VAL A 158 2.65 -10.58 0.01
CA VAL A 158 2.55 -9.20 -0.44
C VAL A 158 2.71 -9.13 -1.95
N PHE A 159 1.76 -8.47 -2.61
CA PHE A 159 1.86 -8.12 -4.02
C PHE A 159 2.14 -6.64 -4.18
N MET A 160 3.13 -6.30 -5.00
CA MET A 160 3.49 -4.92 -5.32
C MET A 160 3.58 -4.71 -6.83
N PHE A 161 3.16 -3.53 -7.28
CA PHE A 161 3.38 -3.06 -8.63
C PHE A 161 4.64 -2.21 -8.70
N GLN A 162 5.52 -2.54 -9.64
CA GLN A 162 6.73 -1.77 -9.96
C GLN A 162 6.66 -1.32 -11.42
N PRO A 163 6.37 -0.04 -11.70
CA PRO A 163 6.54 0.53 -13.03
C PRO A 163 8.00 0.44 -13.47
N VAL A 164 8.22 0.23 -14.78
CA VAL A 164 9.54 0.20 -15.40
C VAL A 164 10.04 1.60 -15.71
N ALA A 165 9.13 2.50 -16.11
CA ALA A 165 9.45 3.87 -16.51
C ALA A 165 9.13 4.92 -15.42
N ASP A 166 9.04 4.50 -14.16
CA ASP A 166 8.79 5.39 -13.02
C ASP A 166 9.48 4.87 -11.74
N LYS A 167 9.69 5.75 -10.76
CA LYS A 167 10.50 5.51 -9.55
C LYS A 167 9.67 5.26 -8.29
N HIS A 168 8.51 4.62 -8.42
CA HIS A 168 7.68 4.27 -7.28
C HIS A 168 7.45 2.76 -7.22
N THR A 169 7.12 2.26 -6.04
CA THR A 169 6.66 0.89 -5.82
C THR A 169 5.38 0.98 -5.01
N GLN A 170 4.35 0.26 -5.43
CA GLN A 170 3.03 0.37 -4.81
C GLN A 170 2.53 -1.00 -4.38
N PRO A 171 2.35 -1.26 -3.07
CA PRO A 171 1.61 -2.42 -2.60
C PRO A 171 0.18 -2.38 -3.13
N ILE A 172 -0.30 -3.50 -3.66
CA ILE A 172 -1.63 -3.62 -4.28
C ILE A 172 -2.57 -4.57 -3.52
N ALA A 173 -2.01 -5.55 -2.83
CA ALA A 173 -2.74 -6.52 -2.05
C ALA A 173 -1.80 -7.19 -1.04
N VAL A 174 -2.38 -7.56 0.10
CA VAL A 174 -1.73 -8.35 1.13
C VAL A 174 -2.67 -9.47 1.52
N PHE A 175 -2.12 -10.66 1.75
CA PHE A 175 -2.86 -11.83 2.22
C PHE A 175 -2.14 -12.41 3.44
N ALA A 176 -2.90 -13.00 4.36
CA ALA A 176 -2.36 -13.62 5.57
C ALA A 176 -2.58 -15.13 5.51
N SER A 177 -1.56 -15.93 5.82
CA SER A 177 -1.66 -17.39 5.78
C SER A 177 -0.96 -18.08 6.94
N LYS A 178 -1.54 -19.19 7.40
CA LYS A 178 -0.85 -20.19 8.22
C LYS A 178 0.01 -21.06 7.31
N ASN A 179 1.33 -20.85 7.41
CA ASN A 179 2.39 -21.40 6.54
C ASN A 179 2.48 -20.68 5.17
N PRO A 180 3.58 -20.91 4.42
CA PRO A 180 3.72 -20.40 3.05
C PRO A 180 2.51 -20.73 2.18
N ALA A 181 2.13 -19.80 1.31
CA ALA A 181 0.97 -20.00 0.47
C ALA A 181 1.21 -21.15 -0.52
N LYS A 182 0.20 -22.00 -0.68
CA LYS A 182 0.28 -23.16 -1.59
C LYS A 182 0.41 -22.65 -3.03
N GLY A 183 1.22 -23.32 -3.85
CA GLY A 183 1.47 -22.94 -5.25
C GLY A 183 0.20 -22.75 -6.10
N GLU A 184 -0.85 -23.52 -5.86
CA GLU A 184 -2.16 -23.36 -6.52
C GLU A 184 -2.85 -22.05 -6.14
N GLN A 185 -2.84 -21.71 -4.84
CA GLN A 185 -3.39 -20.46 -4.33
C GLN A 185 -2.59 -19.27 -4.87
N LEU A 186 -1.26 -19.37 -4.87
CA LEU A 186 -0.37 -18.36 -5.43
C LEU A 186 -0.66 -18.09 -6.91
N ALA A 187 -0.79 -19.14 -7.74
CA ALA A 187 -1.09 -19.00 -9.15
C ALA A 187 -2.44 -18.27 -9.38
N MET A 188 -3.47 -18.64 -8.62
CA MET A 188 -4.76 -17.94 -8.68
C MET A 188 -4.66 -16.47 -8.27
N LEU A 189 -3.92 -16.15 -7.21
CA LEU A 189 -3.74 -14.78 -6.74
C LEU A 189 -2.93 -13.93 -7.72
N VAL A 190 -1.90 -14.50 -8.37
CA VAL A 190 -1.13 -13.82 -9.43
C VAL A 190 -2.02 -13.44 -10.60
N ILE A 191 -2.87 -14.37 -11.08
CA ILE A 191 -3.81 -14.08 -12.17
C ILE A 191 -4.78 -12.98 -11.75
N LYS A 192 -5.34 -13.05 -10.53
CA LYS A 192 -6.22 -12.00 -10.00
C LYS A 192 -5.50 -10.64 -9.90
N ALA A 193 -4.25 -10.61 -9.46
CA ALA A 193 -3.44 -9.39 -9.37
C ALA A 193 -3.21 -8.74 -10.73
N ILE A 194 -2.90 -9.54 -11.75
CA ILE A 194 -2.75 -9.07 -13.13
C ILE A 194 -4.05 -8.43 -13.60
N VAL A 195 -5.18 -9.14 -13.49
CA VAL A 195 -6.49 -8.63 -13.91
C VAL A 195 -6.87 -7.35 -13.17
N TYR A 196 -6.59 -7.29 -11.86
CA TYR A 196 -6.84 -6.13 -11.02
C TYR A 196 -6.05 -4.89 -11.48
N LEU A 197 -4.76 -5.05 -11.75
CA LEU A 197 -3.90 -3.97 -12.23
C LEU A 197 -4.25 -3.51 -13.65
N GLU A 198 -4.49 -4.45 -14.55
CA GLU A 198 -4.89 -4.19 -15.93
C GLU A 198 -6.20 -3.41 -16.02
N LYS A 199 -7.21 -3.79 -15.23
CA LYS A 199 -8.48 -3.05 -15.12
C LYS A 199 -8.29 -1.64 -14.58
N SER A 200 -7.26 -1.44 -13.75
CA SER A 200 -6.91 -0.12 -13.23
C SER A 200 -6.12 0.73 -14.25
N GLY A 201 -5.70 0.17 -15.39
CA GLY A 201 -5.00 0.87 -16.46
C GLY A 201 -3.48 0.66 -16.51
N ALA A 202 -2.93 -0.23 -15.67
CA ALA A 202 -1.55 -0.67 -15.78
C ALA A 202 -1.38 -1.65 -16.96
N LYS A 203 -0.14 -1.78 -17.44
CA LYS A 203 0.26 -2.80 -18.41
C LYS A 203 1.35 -3.66 -17.82
N ILE A 204 1.01 -4.90 -17.51
CA ILE A 204 1.93 -5.81 -16.83
C ILE A 204 2.73 -6.59 -17.87
N HIS A 205 4.05 -6.68 -17.69
CA HIS A 205 4.94 -7.40 -18.61
C HIS A 205 5.48 -8.69 -18.04
N GLY A 206 5.41 -8.83 -16.72
CA GLY A 206 5.91 -10.00 -16.05
C GLY A 206 5.65 -10.02 -14.56
N VAL A 207 5.96 -11.17 -13.99
CA VAL A 207 5.88 -11.45 -12.55
C VAL A 207 7.28 -11.80 -12.07
N ILE A 208 7.68 -11.22 -10.94
CA ILE A 208 8.95 -11.46 -10.26
C ILE A 208 8.64 -12.04 -8.89
N ALA A 209 9.23 -13.19 -8.61
CA ALA A 209 9.14 -13.89 -7.33
C ALA A 209 10.48 -14.53 -6.98
N ASP A 210 10.63 -14.93 -5.72
CA ASP A 210 11.78 -15.70 -5.25
C ASP A 210 11.78 -17.15 -5.82
N GLY A 211 12.89 -17.85 -5.60
CA GLY A 211 13.15 -19.22 -5.99
C GLY A 211 12.61 -20.28 -5.03
N ALA A 212 11.71 -19.92 -4.10
CA ALA A 212 11.13 -20.86 -3.14
C ALA A 212 10.37 -22.01 -3.85
N SER A 213 10.26 -23.15 -3.17
CA SER A 213 9.61 -24.34 -3.71
C SER A 213 8.13 -24.12 -4.05
N THR A 214 7.44 -23.27 -3.28
CA THR A 214 6.05 -22.84 -3.52
C THR A 214 5.93 -22.05 -4.83
N ASN A 215 6.84 -21.12 -5.08
CA ASN A 215 6.92 -20.34 -6.30
C ASN A 215 7.28 -21.21 -7.52
N LYS A 216 8.16 -22.19 -7.37
CA LYS A 216 8.41 -23.19 -8.42
C LYS A 216 7.15 -23.96 -8.83
N LYS A 217 6.32 -24.38 -7.87
CA LYS A 217 5.03 -25.02 -8.16
C LYS A 217 4.07 -24.06 -8.88
N MET A 218 4.00 -22.80 -8.44
CA MET A 218 3.21 -21.76 -9.11
C MET A 218 3.65 -21.58 -10.58
N TRP A 219 4.95 -21.47 -10.85
CA TRP A 219 5.48 -21.33 -12.21
C TRP A 219 5.08 -22.51 -13.09
N SER A 220 5.21 -23.74 -12.58
CA SER A 220 4.80 -24.95 -13.29
C SER A 220 3.30 -24.94 -13.64
N LEU A 221 2.43 -24.50 -12.72
CA LEU A 221 0.99 -24.38 -12.95
C LEU A 221 0.62 -23.31 -13.98
N LEU A 222 1.41 -22.23 -14.05
CA LEU A 222 1.27 -21.20 -15.10
C LEU A 222 1.87 -21.65 -16.45
N GLY A 223 2.45 -22.86 -16.51
CA GLY A 223 3.05 -23.40 -17.73
C GLY A 223 4.43 -22.80 -18.05
N ILE A 224 5.09 -22.21 -17.06
CA ILE A 224 6.49 -21.79 -17.13
C ILE A 224 7.37 -22.99 -16.75
N MET A 225 8.33 -23.32 -17.61
CA MET A 225 9.21 -24.47 -17.43
C MET A 225 10.63 -24.10 -17.86
N GLY A 226 11.61 -24.37 -17.01
CA GLY A 226 13.02 -24.24 -17.34
C GLY A 226 13.66 -25.61 -17.41
N SER A 227 14.02 -26.06 -18.61
CA SER A 227 14.91 -27.20 -18.83
C SER A 227 15.99 -26.81 -19.82
N ILE A 228 17.15 -27.48 -19.75
CA ILE A 228 18.31 -27.23 -20.62
C ILE A 228 17.92 -27.26 -22.11
N GLU A 229 16.94 -28.08 -22.47
CA GLU A 229 16.51 -28.29 -23.85
C GLU A 229 15.21 -27.57 -24.21
N ASN A 230 14.37 -27.23 -23.23
CA ASN A 230 13.09 -26.57 -23.44
C ASN A 230 12.81 -25.55 -22.33
N THR A 231 13.06 -24.28 -22.63
CA THR A 231 12.82 -23.16 -21.71
C THR A 231 11.63 -22.34 -22.20
N LYS A 232 10.53 -22.40 -21.44
CA LYS A 232 9.36 -21.52 -21.60
C LYS A 232 9.29 -20.60 -20.40
N THR A 233 9.65 -19.34 -20.59
CA THR A 233 9.62 -18.29 -19.55
C THR A 233 8.36 -17.43 -19.60
N TRP A 234 7.31 -17.85 -20.30
CA TRP A 234 6.12 -17.04 -20.50
C TRP A 234 4.82 -17.82 -20.44
N PHE A 235 3.72 -17.14 -20.13
CA PHE A 235 2.36 -17.67 -20.18
C PHE A 235 1.40 -16.68 -20.85
N SER A 236 0.29 -17.18 -21.38
CA SER A 236 -0.68 -16.36 -22.13
C SER A 236 -1.38 -15.37 -21.21
N HIS A 237 -1.61 -14.16 -21.71
CA HIS A 237 -2.23 -13.10 -20.94
C HIS A 237 -3.71 -13.42 -20.64
N PRO A 238 -4.17 -13.39 -19.36
CA PRO A 238 -5.51 -13.86 -19.00
C PRO A 238 -6.67 -13.09 -19.64
N LEU A 239 -6.43 -11.85 -20.09
CA LEU A 239 -7.44 -10.99 -20.73
C LEU A 239 -7.20 -10.77 -22.22
N ASP A 240 -6.08 -11.25 -22.78
CA ASP A 240 -5.68 -10.94 -24.16
C ASP A 240 -4.84 -12.10 -24.72
N SER A 241 -5.33 -12.80 -25.74
CA SER A 241 -4.61 -13.93 -26.32
C SER A 241 -3.37 -13.54 -27.12
N GLU A 242 -3.23 -12.27 -27.53
CA GLU A 242 -2.09 -11.80 -28.34
C GLU A 242 -0.88 -11.38 -27.49
N HIS A 243 -1.09 -11.06 -26.21
CA HIS A 243 -0.02 -10.66 -25.30
C HIS A 243 0.50 -11.84 -24.46
N GLN A 244 1.81 -11.86 -24.22
CA GLN A 244 2.49 -12.89 -23.42
C GLN A 244 3.11 -12.28 -22.16
N PHE A 245 2.84 -12.86 -21.00
CA PHE A 245 3.51 -12.52 -19.75
C PHE A 245 4.82 -13.27 -19.61
N LYS A 246 5.90 -12.57 -19.29
CA LYS A 246 7.19 -13.22 -18.98
C LYS A 246 7.33 -13.41 -17.47
N GLY A 247 7.53 -14.64 -17.01
CA GLY A 247 7.96 -14.91 -15.64
C GLY A 247 9.47 -14.69 -15.52
N TRP A 248 9.87 -13.90 -14.54
CA TRP A 248 11.28 -13.64 -14.24
C TRP A 248 11.58 -14.11 -12.81
N LEU A 249 12.71 -14.79 -12.63
CA LEU A 249 13.27 -15.08 -11.31
C LEU A 249 14.00 -13.85 -10.81
N HIS A 250 13.95 -13.61 -9.50
CA HIS A 250 14.71 -12.52 -8.89
C HIS A 250 16.22 -12.72 -9.13
N PRO A 251 16.94 -11.76 -9.75
CA PRO A 251 18.33 -11.97 -10.20
C PRO A 251 19.33 -12.29 -9.10
N MET A 252 19.09 -11.83 -7.85
CA MET A 252 20.01 -12.08 -6.73
C MET A 252 20.02 -13.53 -6.23
N GLU A 253 19.08 -14.38 -6.68
CA GLU A 253 19.00 -15.78 -6.24
C GLU A 253 19.53 -16.77 -7.29
N VAL A 254 20.00 -16.26 -8.43
CA VAL A 254 20.60 -17.04 -9.53
C VAL A 254 22.13 -17.08 -9.42
N LEU A 255 22.70 -16.34 -8.45
CA LEU A 255 24.14 -16.31 -8.10
C LEU A 255 24.39 -17.09 -6.82
#